data_AF-A0AA39KWY9-F1
#
_entry.id   AF-A0AA39KWY9-F1
#
_cell.length_a   1.000
_cell.length_b   1.000
_cell.length_c   1.000
_cell.angle_alpha   90.00
_cell.angle_beta   90.00
_cell.angle_gamma   90.00
#
_symmetry.space_group_name_H-M   'P 1'
#
loop_
_entity.id
_entity.type
_entity.pdbx_description
1 polymer ?
#
loop_
_entity_poly.entity_id
_entity_poly.type
_entity_poly.pdbx_seq_one_letter_code
_entity_poly.pdbx_strand_id
1 'polypeptide(L)'
;MNPIDKSTPIDNITNEFDINFQAIAKNLLEKAALDFTKENKFSDSILLQLYSVFGGVFERALELYDSGKVTKIISREANATGIWKEIDASRWLIEVKGSGEAYILFPNINYCPCAAFRFQVLRDQSDLTCKHILAAWLFCLNSEKIQHRHITRIQFKNLLSKNLKTVVQLLRSINFKECATCFCSENGLKVTVEDSKCLQANAYIPINVFREFNLAEDVVFKINLNVLVECLGMFWSSMTSPTASVGLQLNYKDVGYPVTVWIEEDGVITDCSLKTQEPDELLDFRMESDSILNKVILHTELLRDILSELDPTTEFIQLLLSPNAPYFRISTEGLAGECRIELPHDSELIDTFQCKAEATFCYQYSHIKPATKALSCANKVSLKTDKDGLLCFQYMVKAEEGHMCYIEYYVSPIIDTDE
;
A
#
# COMPACT_ATOMS: atom_id res chain seq x y z
N MET A 1 -46.07 33.89 -24.59
CA MET A 1 -45.75 33.35 -23.25
C MET A 1 -44.98 32.04 -23.44
N ASN A 2 -43.67 32.10 -23.29
CA ASN A 2 -42.76 30.97 -23.06
C ASN A 2 -41.46 31.59 -22.50
N PRO A 3 -40.97 31.20 -21.31
CA PRO A 3 -39.77 31.79 -20.76
C PRO A 3 -38.52 31.02 -21.22
N ILE A 4 -37.67 31.76 -21.94
CA ILE A 4 -36.21 31.88 -21.83
C ILE A 4 -35.46 30.66 -21.29
N ASP A 5 -34.81 29.98 -22.24
CA ASP A 5 -33.67 29.09 -22.05
C ASP A 5 -32.45 29.91 -21.57
N LYS A 6 -31.88 29.56 -20.43
CA LYS A 6 -30.62 30.14 -19.90
C LYS A 6 -29.58 29.04 -19.76
N SER A 7 -28.88 28.74 -20.84
CA SER A 7 -27.54 28.16 -20.81
C SER A 7 -26.52 29.27 -21.04
N THR A 8 -26.04 29.91 -19.97
CA THR A 8 -24.80 30.70 -20.01
C THR A 8 -23.62 29.76 -19.74
N PRO A 9 -22.56 29.78 -20.56
CA PRO A 9 -21.33 29.04 -20.27
C PRO A 9 -20.56 29.78 -19.18
N ILE A 10 -20.43 29.16 -18.01
CA ILE A 10 -19.56 29.65 -16.93
C ILE A 10 -18.20 28.96 -17.09
N ASP A 11 -17.29 29.75 -17.64
CA ASP A 11 -15.88 29.87 -17.28
C ASP A 11 -14.92 28.70 -17.55
N ASN A 12 -14.45 28.68 -18.80
CA ASN A 12 -13.15 28.15 -19.24
C ASN A 12 -11.98 29.12 -18.92
N ILE A 13 -12.03 29.84 -17.80
CA ILE A 13 -11.04 30.90 -17.45
C ILE A 13 -9.85 30.37 -16.62
N THR A 14 -9.86 29.11 -16.20
CA THR A 14 -8.84 28.54 -15.30
C THR A 14 -7.57 28.00 -15.97
N ASN A 15 -7.30 28.25 -17.27
CA ASN A 15 -6.15 27.61 -17.94
C ASN A 15 -5.14 28.53 -18.66
N GLU A 16 -5.33 29.85 -18.73
CA GLU A 16 -4.31 30.73 -19.34
C GLU A 16 -3.35 31.37 -18.32
N PHE A 17 -3.81 31.64 -17.08
CA PHE A 17 -2.96 32.24 -16.05
C PHE A 17 -1.95 31.26 -15.44
N ASP A 18 -2.34 29.99 -15.22
CA ASP A 18 -1.48 28.96 -14.62
C ASP A 18 -0.31 28.54 -15.52
N ILE A 19 -0.53 28.48 -16.84
CA ILE A 19 0.51 28.13 -17.83
C ILE A 19 1.56 29.23 -17.91
N ASN A 20 1.13 30.50 -17.84
CA ASN A 20 2.03 31.64 -17.92
C ASN A 20 2.90 31.76 -16.65
N PHE A 21 2.33 31.46 -15.47
CA PHE A 21 3.04 31.62 -14.21
C PHE A 21 4.07 30.50 -13.92
N GLN A 22 3.80 29.25 -14.33
CA GLN A 22 4.81 28.17 -14.28
C GLN A 22 5.98 28.42 -15.24
N ALA A 23 5.70 28.98 -16.42
CA ALA A 23 6.74 29.37 -17.37
C ALA A 23 7.63 30.50 -16.81
N ILE A 24 7.04 31.48 -16.11
CA ILE A 24 7.78 32.55 -15.44
C ILE A 24 8.69 31.98 -14.35
N ALA A 25 8.19 31.09 -13.49
CA ALA A 25 8.97 30.46 -12.44
C ALA A 25 10.16 29.65 -13.00
N LYS A 26 9.92 28.88 -14.07
CA LYS A 26 10.96 28.11 -14.76
C LYS A 26 12.02 29.00 -15.39
N ASN A 27 11.61 30.02 -16.15
CA ASN A 27 12.52 30.99 -16.76
C ASN A 27 13.36 31.73 -15.71
N LEU A 28 12.76 32.06 -14.56
CA LEU A 28 13.46 32.72 -13.47
C LEU A 28 14.50 31.80 -12.81
N LEU A 29 14.18 30.52 -12.60
CA LEU A 29 15.13 29.53 -12.09
C LEU A 29 16.27 29.26 -13.07
N GLU A 30 16.00 29.23 -14.38
CA GLU A 30 17.03 29.12 -15.42
C GLU A 30 17.95 30.35 -15.45
N LYS A 31 17.39 31.55 -15.30
CA LYS A 31 18.17 32.79 -15.18
C LYS A 31 19.01 32.81 -13.91
N ALA A 32 18.46 32.33 -12.78
CA ALA A 32 19.19 32.16 -11.54
C ALA A 32 20.34 31.16 -11.68
N ALA A 33 20.15 30.06 -12.42
CA ALA A 33 21.22 29.12 -12.75
C ALA A 33 22.37 29.79 -13.49
N LEU A 34 22.06 30.56 -14.54
CA LEU A 34 23.04 31.23 -15.38
C LEU A 34 23.86 32.29 -14.60
N ASP A 35 23.21 33.05 -13.74
CA ASP A 35 23.88 34.08 -12.93
C ASP A 35 24.77 33.43 -11.86
N PHE A 36 24.26 32.39 -11.21
CA PHE A 36 25.00 31.63 -10.21
C PHE A 36 26.26 31.00 -10.81
N THR A 37 26.19 30.45 -12.04
CA THR A 37 27.37 29.91 -12.74
C THR A 37 28.44 30.95 -13.08
N LYS A 38 28.08 32.24 -13.16
CA LYS A 38 29.03 33.32 -13.48
C LYS A 38 29.68 33.91 -12.24
N GLU A 39 28.93 34.11 -11.17
CA GLU A 39 29.40 34.84 -9.99
C GLU A 39 29.69 33.95 -8.77
N ASN A 40 29.29 32.67 -8.82
CA ASN A 40 29.35 31.69 -7.73
C ASN A 40 28.59 32.14 -6.45
N LYS A 41 27.61 33.01 -6.64
CA LYS A 41 26.71 33.58 -5.62
C LYS A 41 25.46 34.11 -6.34
N PHE A 42 24.33 34.15 -5.63
CA PHE A 42 23.13 34.79 -6.15
C PHE A 42 23.30 36.31 -6.06
N SER A 43 23.08 37.03 -7.17
CA SER A 43 23.03 38.48 -7.14
C SER A 43 21.78 38.98 -6.40
N ASP A 44 21.88 40.14 -5.76
CA ASP A 44 20.76 40.76 -5.02
C ASP A 44 19.53 40.98 -5.93
N SER A 45 19.76 41.25 -7.23
CA SER A 45 18.70 41.38 -8.23
C SER A 45 17.89 40.09 -8.41
N ILE A 46 18.56 38.93 -8.39
CA ILE A 46 17.90 37.63 -8.55
C ILE A 46 17.22 37.18 -7.26
N LEU A 47 17.81 37.45 -6.10
CA LEU A 47 17.18 37.17 -4.81
C LEU A 47 15.86 37.93 -4.65
N LEU A 48 15.83 39.20 -5.05
CA LEU A 48 14.60 40.00 -5.06
C LEU A 48 13.57 39.46 -6.05
N GLN A 49 13.99 38.99 -7.24
CA GLN A 49 13.09 38.39 -8.22
C GLN A 49 12.51 37.06 -7.70
N LEU A 50 13.33 36.19 -7.12
CA LEU A 50 12.88 34.93 -6.51
C LEU A 50 11.93 35.18 -5.35
N TYR A 51 12.22 36.16 -4.49
CA TYR A 51 11.32 36.56 -3.42
C TYR A 51 9.99 37.10 -3.94
N SER A 52 9.99 37.90 -5.01
CA SER A 52 8.76 38.44 -5.59
C SER A 52 7.82 37.35 -6.14
N VAL A 53 8.37 36.22 -6.59
CA VAL A 53 7.59 35.11 -7.18
C VAL A 53 7.18 34.07 -6.13
N PHE A 54 8.09 33.70 -5.23
CA PHE A 54 7.87 32.60 -4.27
C PHE A 54 7.57 33.08 -2.84
N GLY A 55 7.66 34.39 -2.57
CA GLY A 55 7.33 35.00 -1.29
C GLY A 55 7.99 34.34 -0.09
N GLY A 56 7.23 34.15 0.99
CA GLY A 56 7.70 33.49 2.21
C GLY A 56 8.05 32.00 2.04
N VAL A 57 7.74 31.36 0.92
CA VAL A 57 8.24 30.01 0.60
C VAL A 57 9.74 30.08 0.27
N PHE A 58 10.20 31.16 -0.37
CA PHE A 58 11.60 31.37 -0.71
C PHE A 58 12.49 31.48 0.53
N GLU A 59 12.12 32.31 1.52
CA GLU A 59 12.91 32.47 2.76
C GLU A 59 13.11 31.13 3.46
N ARG A 60 12.04 30.34 3.60
CA ARG A 60 12.07 29.02 4.23
C ARG A 60 12.86 27.99 3.41
N ALA A 61 12.84 28.10 2.08
CA ALA A 61 13.62 27.23 1.20
C ALA A 61 15.12 27.57 1.26
N LEU A 62 15.44 28.87 1.30
CA LEU A 62 16.80 29.38 1.40
C LEU A 62 17.43 28.96 2.74
N GLU A 63 16.67 29.00 3.84
CA GLU A 63 17.13 28.50 5.14
C GLU A 63 17.47 27.00 5.09
N LEU A 64 16.65 26.17 4.43
CA LEU A 64 16.94 24.73 4.25
C LEU A 64 18.19 24.49 3.41
N TYR A 65 18.40 25.31 2.38
CA TYR A 65 19.57 25.27 1.52
C TYR A 65 20.84 25.70 2.28
N ASP A 66 20.82 26.86 2.96
CA ASP A 66 21.97 27.41 3.67
C ASP A 66 22.38 26.57 4.89
N SER A 67 21.40 25.94 5.55
CA SER A 67 21.66 25.01 6.67
C SER A 67 22.25 23.66 6.24
N GLY A 68 22.47 23.43 4.93
CA GLY A 68 23.08 22.20 4.42
C GLY A 68 22.19 20.96 4.59
N LYS A 69 20.87 21.14 4.67
CA LYS A 69 19.89 20.06 4.87
C LYS A 69 19.42 19.40 3.58
N VAL A 70 20.10 19.68 2.46
CA VAL A 70 19.78 19.12 1.14
C VAL A 70 20.95 18.25 0.69
N THR A 71 20.65 17.01 0.27
CA THR A 71 21.66 16.02 -0.09
C THR A 71 21.32 15.36 -1.43
N LYS A 72 22.32 15.23 -2.32
CA LYS A 72 22.19 14.53 -3.60
C LYS A 72 22.39 13.04 -3.39
N ILE A 73 21.36 12.25 -3.72
CA ILE A 73 21.44 10.79 -3.71
C ILE A 73 21.82 10.31 -5.10
N ILE A 74 22.95 9.62 -5.22
CA ILE A 74 23.45 9.08 -6.48
C ILE A 74 23.73 7.59 -6.31
N SER A 75 23.29 6.78 -7.28
CA SER A 75 23.67 5.38 -7.36
C SER A 75 25.11 5.24 -7.89
N ARG A 76 26.00 4.54 -7.18
CA ARG A 76 27.33 4.18 -7.70
C ARG A 76 27.47 2.65 -7.81
N GLU A 77 27.99 2.20 -8.95
CA GLU A 77 28.54 0.84 -9.12
C GLU A 77 30.05 0.93 -9.37
N ALA A 78 30.81 0.03 -8.75
CA ALA A 78 32.24 -0.15 -9.05
C ALA A 78 32.48 -0.86 -10.40
N ASN A 79 31.47 -1.57 -10.93
CA ASN A 79 31.66 -2.54 -12.03
C ASN A 79 30.75 -2.31 -13.26
N ALA A 80 30.01 -1.20 -13.34
CA ALA A 80 29.18 -0.91 -14.51
C ALA A 80 30.05 -0.65 -15.76
N THR A 81 29.93 -1.53 -16.75
CA THR A 81 30.53 -1.38 -18.09
C THR A 81 29.42 -1.25 -19.14
N GLY A 82 29.60 -0.33 -20.10
CA GLY A 82 28.66 -0.10 -21.20
C GLY A 82 27.56 0.94 -20.96
N ILE A 83 26.56 0.96 -21.86
CA ILE A 83 25.45 1.94 -22.01
C ILE A 83 24.70 2.21 -20.69
N TRP A 84 24.63 1.24 -19.78
CA TRP A 84 23.97 1.34 -18.48
C TRP A 84 24.66 2.30 -17.50
N LYS A 85 25.97 2.57 -17.69
CA LYS A 85 26.73 3.56 -16.90
C LYS A 85 26.23 4.99 -17.16
N GLU A 86 25.76 5.28 -18.37
CA GLU A 86 25.24 6.59 -18.76
C GLU A 86 23.78 6.79 -18.34
N ILE A 87 22.97 5.72 -18.37
CA ILE A 87 21.56 5.76 -17.93
C ILE A 87 21.47 5.89 -16.39
N ASP A 88 22.27 5.13 -15.63
CA ASP A 88 22.29 5.19 -14.17
C ASP A 88 22.94 6.48 -13.62
N ALA A 89 23.86 7.11 -14.38
CA ALA A 89 24.38 8.45 -14.06
C ALA A 89 23.31 9.56 -14.21
N SER A 90 22.25 9.31 -14.98
CA SER A 90 21.20 10.27 -15.30
C SER A 90 20.05 10.29 -14.28
N ARG A 91 19.91 9.24 -13.45
CA ARG A 91 18.85 9.13 -12.42
C ARG A 91 19.42 9.39 -11.04
N TRP A 92 19.01 10.49 -10.43
CA TRP A 92 19.42 10.89 -9.08
C TRP A 92 18.23 11.48 -8.33
N LEU A 93 18.25 11.36 -7.00
CA LEU A 93 17.21 11.86 -6.11
C LEU A 93 17.80 12.94 -5.20
N ILE A 94 16.92 13.77 -4.63
CA ILE A 94 17.29 14.79 -3.65
C ILE A 94 16.59 14.48 -2.34
N GLU A 95 17.37 14.38 -1.26
CA GLU A 95 16.83 14.35 0.09
C GLU A 95 16.84 15.77 0.66
N VAL A 96 15.70 16.24 1.18
CA VAL A 96 15.57 17.53 1.87
C VAL A 96 15.08 17.30 3.30
N LYS A 97 15.90 17.60 4.30
CA LYS A 97 15.55 17.43 5.72
C LYS A 97 14.86 18.69 6.25
N GLY A 98 13.57 18.59 6.52
CA GLY A 98 12.76 19.67 7.07
C GLY A 98 12.90 19.82 8.60
N SER A 99 11.90 20.43 9.22
CA SER A 99 11.85 20.72 10.67
C SER A 99 11.62 19.48 11.56
N GLY A 100 11.53 18.29 10.96
CA GLY A 100 11.28 17.02 11.68
C GLY A 100 11.27 15.77 10.78
N GLU A 101 11.03 15.93 9.47
CA GLU A 101 10.96 14.83 8.49
C GLU A 101 11.85 15.11 7.26
N ALA A 102 12.37 14.05 6.62
CA ALA A 102 13.13 14.12 5.37
C ALA A 102 12.24 13.81 4.14
N TYR A 103 12.40 14.55 3.06
CA TYR A 103 11.61 14.39 1.84
C TYR A 103 12.50 13.97 0.67
N ILE A 104 12.14 12.87 0.00
CA ILE A 104 12.84 12.39 -1.20
C ILE A 104 12.11 12.91 -2.43
N LEU A 105 12.83 13.66 -3.27
CA LEU A 105 12.28 14.43 -4.38
C LEU A 105 13.04 14.11 -5.68
N PHE A 106 12.31 14.18 -6.78
CA PHE A 106 12.92 14.14 -8.11
C PHE A 106 13.32 15.56 -8.54
N PRO A 107 14.54 15.76 -9.06
CA PRO A 107 15.08 17.10 -9.36
C PRO A 107 14.25 17.87 -10.39
N ASN A 108 13.60 17.17 -11.32
CA ASN A 108 12.87 17.76 -12.44
C ASN A 108 11.34 17.69 -12.28
N ILE A 109 10.83 17.34 -11.09
CA ILE A 109 9.38 17.19 -10.85
C ILE A 109 8.95 18.14 -9.74
N ASN A 110 7.96 19.00 -10.02
CA ASN A 110 7.33 19.86 -9.02
C ASN A 110 6.29 19.06 -8.21
N TYR A 111 6.73 18.10 -7.39
CA TYR A 111 5.85 17.31 -6.53
C TYR A 111 6.54 16.94 -5.22
N CYS A 112 5.89 17.24 -4.09
CA CYS A 112 6.36 16.87 -2.76
C CYS A 112 5.21 16.25 -1.96
N PRO A 113 5.45 15.17 -1.19
CA PRO A 113 4.41 14.55 -0.36
C PRO A 113 4.10 15.33 0.93
N CYS A 114 4.61 16.55 1.11
CA CYS A 114 4.42 17.30 2.35
C CYS A 114 3.02 17.93 2.42
N ALA A 115 2.53 18.16 3.65
CA ALA A 115 1.23 18.78 3.87
C ALA A 115 1.10 20.15 3.18
N ALA A 116 2.15 20.98 3.22
CA ALA A 116 2.19 22.26 2.53
C ALA A 116 1.92 22.13 1.02
N PHE A 117 2.53 21.16 0.35
CA PHE A 117 2.29 20.94 -1.08
C PHE A 117 0.86 20.47 -1.35
N ARG A 118 0.34 19.54 -0.54
CA ARG A 118 -1.03 19.03 -0.67
C ARG A 118 -2.09 20.12 -0.51
N PHE A 119 -1.94 20.99 0.49
CA PHE A 119 -2.93 22.01 0.79
C PHE A 119 -2.69 23.30 0.00
N GLN A 120 -1.48 23.86 0.04
CA GLN A 120 -1.20 25.19 -0.52
C GLN A 120 -0.99 25.17 -2.04
N VAL A 121 -0.48 24.08 -2.60
CA VAL A 121 -0.19 23.99 -4.06
C VAL A 121 -1.32 23.29 -4.81
N LEU A 122 -1.80 22.13 -4.33
CA LEU A 122 -2.82 21.35 -5.06
C LEU A 122 -4.26 21.80 -4.78
N ARG A 123 -4.59 22.16 -3.53
CA ARG A 123 -5.97 22.47 -3.13
C ARG A 123 -6.26 23.96 -3.21
N ASP A 124 -5.47 24.77 -2.52
CA ASP A 124 -5.71 26.20 -2.34
C ASP A 124 -5.05 27.05 -3.44
N GLN A 125 -4.10 26.46 -4.19
CA GLN A 125 -3.34 27.11 -5.27
C GLN A 125 -2.72 28.46 -4.86
N SER A 126 -2.43 28.63 -3.57
CA SER A 126 -1.87 29.87 -3.01
C SER A 126 -0.36 29.96 -3.23
N ASP A 127 0.32 28.83 -3.36
CA ASP A 127 1.76 28.73 -3.59
C ASP A 127 2.05 27.86 -4.83
N LEU A 128 3.12 28.17 -5.58
CA LEU A 128 3.51 27.37 -6.75
C LEU A 128 4.17 26.04 -6.42
N THR A 129 4.84 26.01 -5.28
CA THR A 129 5.62 24.88 -4.83
C THR A 129 5.84 24.99 -3.33
N CYS A 130 6.32 23.92 -2.71
CA CYS A 130 6.67 23.94 -1.30
C CYS A 130 8.13 24.32 -1.09
N LYS A 131 8.47 24.67 0.16
CA LYS A 131 9.85 25.00 0.55
C LYS A 131 10.86 23.88 0.23
N HIS A 132 10.44 22.61 0.23
CA HIS A 132 11.33 21.48 -0.02
C HIS A 132 11.72 21.37 -1.49
N ILE A 133 10.77 21.52 -2.41
CA ILE A 133 11.04 21.49 -3.85
C ILE A 133 11.86 22.70 -4.26
N LEU A 134 11.52 23.89 -3.75
CA LEU A 134 12.30 25.09 -4.02
C LEU A 134 13.74 24.98 -3.48
N ALA A 135 13.93 24.43 -2.28
CA ALA A 135 15.25 24.15 -1.73
C ALA A 135 16.02 23.12 -2.57
N ALA A 136 15.34 22.08 -3.07
CA ALA A 136 15.91 21.09 -3.96
C ALA A 136 16.36 21.72 -5.29
N TRP A 137 15.56 22.60 -5.88
CA TRP A 137 15.93 23.32 -7.10
C TRP A 137 17.10 24.27 -6.87
N LEU A 138 17.08 25.07 -5.79
CA LEU A 138 18.21 25.94 -5.42
C LEU A 138 19.50 25.13 -5.24
N PHE A 139 19.39 23.96 -4.63
CA PHE A 139 20.50 23.02 -4.50
C PHE A 139 21.01 22.48 -5.83
N CYS A 140 20.14 22.29 -6.84
CA CYS A 140 20.57 21.91 -8.19
C CYS A 140 21.38 23.00 -8.90
N LEU A 141 21.19 24.28 -8.54
CA LEU A 141 21.88 25.41 -9.16
C LEU A 141 23.35 25.50 -8.75
N ASN A 142 23.69 25.00 -7.55
CA ASN A 142 25.03 25.08 -6.99
C ASN A 142 25.81 23.76 -7.14
N SER A 143 26.81 23.75 -8.01
CA SER A 143 27.65 22.58 -8.27
C SER A 143 28.76 22.36 -7.23
N GLU A 144 29.08 23.36 -6.40
CA GLU A 144 30.25 23.35 -5.51
C GLU A 144 29.96 22.89 -4.07
N LYS A 145 28.71 23.01 -3.59
CA LYS A 145 28.27 22.58 -2.24
C LYS A 145 27.41 21.32 -2.23
N ILE A 146 27.62 20.40 -3.18
CA ILE A 146 26.80 19.19 -3.25
C ILE A 146 27.29 18.19 -2.21
N GLN A 147 26.53 18.02 -1.12
CA GLN A 147 26.67 16.85 -0.28
C GLN A 147 26.17 15.62 -1.05
N HIS A 148 27.03 14.63 -1.23
CA HIS A 148 26.70 13.41 -1.94
C HIS A 148 26.47 12.26 -0.96
N ARG A 149 25.28 11.67 -1.00
CA ARG A 149 25.01 10.35 -0.40
C ARG A 149 25.09 9.32 -1.52
N HIS A 150 26.14 8.50 -1.49
CA HIS A 150 26.28 7.39 -2.41
C HIS A 150 25.50 6.20 -1.88
N ILE A 151 24.59 5.69 -2.69
CA ILE A 151 23.83 4.50 -2.38
C ILE A 151 24.04 3.43 -3.47
N THR A 152 23.84 2.18 -3.12
CA THR A 152 23.90 1.08 -4.08
C THR A 152 22.71 1.14 -5.05
N ARG A 153 22.80 0.43 -6.17
CA ARG A 153 21.66 0.30 -7.10
C ARG A 153 20.45 -0.32 -6.41
N ILE A 154 20.67 -1.31 -5.55
CA ILE A 154 19.61 -1.96 -4.74
C ILE A 154 18.95 -0.94 -3.82
N GLN A 155 19.72 -0.11 -3.11
CA GLN A 155 19.19 0.98 -2.29
C GLN A 155 18.40 2.01 -3.07
N PHE A 156 18.90 2.43 -4.23
CA PHE A 156 18.18 3.37 -5.11
C PHE A 156 16.88 2.77 -5.61
N LYS A 157 16.86 1.46 -5.83
CA LYS A 157 15.67 0.69 -6.19
C LYS A 157 14.71 0.56 -4.99
N ASN A 158 15.21 0.34 -3.78
CA ASN A 158 14.38 0.21 -2.57
C ASN A 158 13.68 1.53 -2.18
N LEU A 159 14.32 2.67 -2.45
CA LEU A 159 13.74 4.01 -2.27
C LEU A 159 12.47 4.24 -3.12
N LEU A 160 12.28 3.41 -4.15
CA LEU A 160 11.14 3.47 -5.05
C LEU A 160 10.11 2.37 -4.75
N SER A 161 10.43 1.33 -3.98
CA SER A 161 9.50 0.23 -3.68
C SER A 161 8.75 0.49 -2.37
N LYS A 162 7.46 0.85 -2.47
CA LYS A 162 6.64 1.21 -1.32
C LYS A 162 5.61 0.15 -0.90
N ASN A 163 5.53 -0.97 -1.61
CA ASN A 163 4.54 -2.02 -1.34
C ASN A 163 4.88 -2.96 -0.16
N LEU A 164 6.06 -2.82 0.46
CA LEU A 164 6.48 -3.71 1.53
C LEU A 164 5.51 -3.69 2.72
N LYS A 165 5.02 -2.51 3.09
CA LYS A 165 3.99 -2.36 4.13
C LYS A 165 2.76 -3.22 3.83
N THR A 166 2.26 -3.16 2.59
CA THR A 166 1.10 -3.94 2.15
C THR A 166 1.39 -5.43 2.25
N VAL A 167 2.56 -5.89 1.79
CA VAL A 167 2.97 -7.30 1.90
C VAL A 167 2.99 -7.77 3.36
N VAL A 168 3.56 -6.97 4.27
CA VAL A 168 3.58 -7.32 5.70
C VAL A 168 2.17 -7.36 6.29
N GLN A 169 1.28 -6.44 5.90
CA GLN A 169 -0.12 -6.45 6.34
C GLN A 169 -0.88 -7.69 5.85
N LEU A 170 -0.66 -8.11 4.60
CA LEU A 170 -1.25 -9.32 4.04
C LEU A 170 -0.83 -10.56 4.84
N LEU A 171 0.47 -10.71 5.09
CA LEU A 171 1.01 -11.83 5.86
C LEU A 171 0.54 -11.82 7.32
N ARG A 172 0.49 -10.66 7.96
CA ARG A 172 -0.05 -10.51 9.33
C ARG A 172 -1.52 -10.89 9.42
N SER A 173 -2.30 -10.62 8.37
CA SER A 173 -3.73 -10.92 8.36
C SER A 173 -3.96 -12.43 8.44
N ILE A 174 -3.22 -13.21 7.65
CA ILE A 174 -3.35 -14.67 7.62
C ILE A 174 -2.52 -15.40 8.70
N ASN A 175 -1.77 -14.68 9.54
CA ASN A 175 -0.91 -15.28 10.55
C ASN A 175 -1.69 -15.74 11.81
N PHE A 176 -2.38 -16.87 11.72
CA PHE A 176 -3.09 -17.52 12.85
C PHE A 176 -2.62 -18.96 13.14
N LYS A 177 -1.70 -19.50 12.33
CA LYS A 177 -0.95 -20.73 12.61
C LYS A 177 0.53 -20.50 12.41
N GLU A 178 1.33 -21.39 13.00
CA GLU A 178 2.78 -21.29 12.98
C GLU A 178 3.38 -21.38 11.58
N CYS A 179 2.85 -22.26 10.73
CA CYS A 179 3.38 -22.51 9.40
C CYS A 179 2.42 -22.09 8.29
N ALA A 180 2.98 -21.73 7.14
CA ALA A 180 2.26 -21.45 5.91
C ALA A 180 2.95 -22.13 4.73
N THR A 181 2.14 -22.52 3.74
CA THR A 181 2.62 -23.03 2.45
C THR A 181 2.66 -21.88 1.46
N CYS A 182 3.82 -21.64 0.86
CA CYS A 182 4.04 -20.64 -0.16
C CYS A 182 4.03 -21.30 -1.54
N PHE A 183 3.23 -20.75 -2.44
CA PHE A 183 3.17 -21.11 -3.86
C PHE A 183 3.68 -19.92 -4.67
N CYS A 184 4.79 -20.09 -5.37
CA CYS A 184 5.32 -19.12 -6.30
C CYS A 184 5.05 -19.60 -7.73
N SER A 185 4.40 -18.75 -8.53
CA SER A 185 4.13 -19.00 -9.94
C SER A 185 4.43 -17.76 -10.77
N GLU A 186 4.36 -17.88 -12.09
CA GLU A 186 4.47 -16.74 -13.02
C GLU A 186 3.46 -15.61 -12.74
N ASN A 187 2.34 -15.92 -12.08
CA ASN A 187 1.31 -14.94 -11.75
C ASN A 187 1.58 -14.17 -10.46
N GLY A 188 2.45 -14.68 -9.59
CA GLY A 188 2.80 -14.07 -8.31
C GLY A 188 2.99 -15.08 -7.18
N LEU A 189 2.89 -14.57 -5.95
CA LEU A 189 3.06 -15.32 -4.71
C LEU A 189 1.71 -15.51 -4.01
N LYS A 190 1.36 -16.77 -3.72
CA LYS A 190 0.23 -17.13 -2.86
C LYS A 190 0.76 -17.75 -1.58
N VAL A 191 0.34 -17.26 -0.43
CA VAL A 191 0.67 -17.82 0.89
C VAL A 191 -0.60 -18.35 1.52
N THR A 192 -0.60 -19.64 1.86
CA THR A 192 -1.76 -20.35 2.39
C THR A 192 -1.51 -20.85 3.80
N VAL A 193 -2.49 -20.64 4.68
CA VAL A 193 -2.53 -21.16 6.04
C VAL A 193 -3.81 -21.96 6.21
N GLU A 194 -3.72 -23.19 6.69
CA GLU A 194 -4.87 -24.06 6.94
C GLU A 194 -4.94 -24.45 8.42
N ASP A 195 -6.16 -24.54 8.95
CA ASP A 195 -6.45 -25.07 10.26
C ASP A 195 -7.50 -26.18 10.17
N SER A 196 -7.10 -27.37 10.62
CA SER A 196 -7.98 -28.50 10.89
C SER A 196 -8.90 -28.88 9.72
N LYS A 197 -8.48 -28.63 8.47
CA LYS A 197 -9.27 -28.89 7.26
C LYS A 197 -10.64 -28.20 7.21
N CYS A 198 -10.88 -27.21 8.06
CA CYS A 198 -12.16 -26.49 8.16
C CYS A 198 -12.00 -24.99 7.87
N LEU A 199 -10.80 -24.45 8.07
CA LEU A 199 -10.45 -23.06 7.84
C LEU A 199 -9.22 -22.99 6.95
N GLN A 200 -9.29 -22.22 5.86
CA GLN A 200 -8.14 -21.92 5.03
C GLN A 200 -8.08 -20.43 4.73
N ALA A 201 -6.91 -19.82 4.87
CA ALA A 201 -6.67 -18.45 4.48
C ALA A 201 -5.57 -18.35 3.42
N ASN A 202 -5.80 -17.52 2.43
CA ASN A 202 -4.91 -17.30 1.29
C ASN A 202 -4.60 -15.81 1.18
N ALA A 203 -3.33 -15.43 1.23
CA ALA A 203 -2.88 -14.10 0.81
C ALA A 203 -2.28 -14.20 -0.58
N TYR A 204 -2.84 -13.47 -1.54
CA TYR A 204 -2.35 -13.43 -2.92
C TYR A 204 -1.72 -12.07 -3.23
N ILE A 205 -0.46 -12.12 -3.67
CA ILE A 205 0.35 -10.98 -4.07
C ILE A 205 0.68 -11.16 -5.55
N PRO A 206 0.02 -10.42 -6.46
CA PRO A 206 0.29 -10.55 -7.88
C PRO A 206 1.69 -10.05 -8.25
N ILE A 207 2.23 -10.55 -9.36
CA ILE A 207 3.59 -10.23 -9.84
C ILE A 207 3.84 -8.72 -9.98
N ASN A 208 2.82 -7.94 -10.35
CA ASN A 208 2.94 -6.49 -10.53
C ASN A 208 3.19 -5.69 -9.24
N VAL A 209 2.95 -6.30 -8.07
CA VAL A 209 3.28 -5.69 -6.77
C VAL A 209 4.79 -5.75 -6.52
N PHE A 210 5.46 -6.74 -7.11
CA PHE A 210 6.90 -6.91 -7.02
C PHE A 210 7.61 -6.04 -8.04
N ARG A 211 8.70 -5.43 -7.61
CA ARG A 211 9.58 -4.70 -8.50
C ARG A 211 10.37 -5.63 -9.43
N GLU A 212 10.88 -6.71 -8.86
CA GLU A 212 11.63 -7.76 -9.56
C GLU A 212 11.10 -9.10 -9.06
N PHE A 213 10.71 -9.97 -9.99
CA PHE A 213 10.21 -11.30 -9.71
C PHE A 213 10.81 -12.24 -10.75
N ASN A 214 11.77 -13.05 -10.32
CA ASN A 214 12.48 -14.00 -11.17
C ASN A 214 12.12 -15.41 -10.71
N LEU A 215 11.52 -16.18 -11.60
CA LEU A 215 11.12 -17.56 -11.34
C LEU A 215 11.62 -18.43 -12.49
N ALA A 216 12.35 -19.49 -12.15
CA ALA A 216 12.80 -20.47 -13.14
C ALA A 216 11.68 -21.48 -13.42
N GLU A 217 11.08 -22.01 -12.37
CA GLU A 217 9.99 -22.98 -12.39
C GLU A 217 9.05 -22.69 -11.20
N ASP A 218 7.81 -23.14 -11.28
CA ASP A 218 6.86 -23.03 -10.17
C ASP A 218 7.39 -23.80 -8.95
N VAL A 219 7.41 -23.13 -7.80
CA VAL A 219 7.94 -23.70 -6.56
C VAL A 219 6.93 -23.63 -5.44
N VAL A 220 6.90 -24.70 -4.64
CA VAL A 220 6.07 -24.80 -3.45
C VAL A 220 6.94 -25.21 -2.28
N PHE A 221 6.86 -24.45 -1.19
CA PHE A 221 7.61 -24.73 0.02
C PHE A 221 6.83 -24.26 1.24
N LYS A 222 7.05 -24.90 2.38
CA LYS A 222 6.44 -24.51 3.65
C LYS A 222 7.45 -23.80 4.54
N ILE A 223 7.03 -22.73 5.21
CA ILE A 223 7.86 -21.95 6.14
C ILE A 223 7.12 -21.71 7.46
N ASN A 224 7.89 -21.40 8.50
CA ASN A 224 7.33 -20.81 9.72
C ASN A 224 6.92 -19.36 9.45
N LEU A 225 5.61 -19.11 9.36
CA LEU A 225 5.04 -17.81 9.06
C LEU A 225 5.24 -16.83 10.22
N ASN A 226 5.19 -17.30 11.47
CA ASN A 226 5.46 -16.45 12.63
C ASN A 226 6.85 -15.82 12.54
N VAL A 227 7.87 -16.64 12.25
CA VAL A 227 9.25 -16.15 12.08
C VAL A 227 9.34 -15.16 10.92
N LEU A 228 8.71 -15.44 9.77
CA LEU A 228 8.72 -14.52 8.64
C LEU A 228 8.09 -13.17 9.00
N VAL A 229 6.92 -13.19 9.65
CA VAL A 229 6.19 -11.98 10.04
C VAL A 229 6.94 -11.19 11.12
N GLU A 230 7.61 -11.87 12.05
CA GLU A 230 8.47 -11.23 13.05
C GLU A 230 9.69 -10.57 12.40
N CYS A 231 10.37 -11.28 11.49
CA CYS A 231 11.52 -10.74 10.76
C CYS A 231 11.14 -9.47 9.98
N LEU A 232 10.03 -9.51 9.26
CA LEU A 232 9.51 -8.35 8.53
C LEU A 232 8.99 -7.25 9.48
N GLY A 233 8.49 -7.65 10.65
CA GLY A 233 7.95 -6.76 11.67
C GLY A 233 8.98 -5.88 12.37
N MET A 234 10.26 -6.29 12.40
CA MET A 234 11.35 -5.51 13.00
C MET A 234 11.47 -4.10 12.41
N PHE A 235 11.06 -3.93 11.15
CA PHE A 235 11.18 -2.69 10.39
C PHE A 235 9.83 -1.98 10.21
N TRP A 236 8.79 -2.39 10.93
CA TRP A 236 7.43 -1.87 10.75
C TRP A 236 7.33 -0.35 10.96
N SER A 237 7.98 0.19 12.00
CA SER A 237 8.01 1.64 12.26
C SER A 237 8.52 2.43 11.06
N SER A 238 9.53 1.88 10.39
CA SER A 238 10.19 2.49 9.25
C SER A 238 9.36 2.33 7.99
N MET A 239 8.70 1.18 7.78
CA MET A 239 7.71 1.01 6.70
C MET A 239 6.51 1.96 6.81
N THR A 240 6.19 2.44 8.02
CA THR A 240 5.13 3.44 8.22
C THR A 240 5.61 4.88 8.07
N SER A 241 6.93 5.10 8.07
CA SER A 241 7.50 6.41 7.85
C SER A 241 7.53 6.74 6.35
N PRO A 242 7.03 7.91 5.93
CA PRO A 242 7.14 8.35 4.53
C PRO A 242 8.58 8.64 4.09
N THR A 243 9.54 8.63 5.02
CA THR A 243 10.93 9.05 4.80
C THR A 243 11.91 7.89 4.81
N ALA A 244 11.54 6.75 5.39
CA ALA A 244 12.42 5.59 5.48
C ALA A 244 12.21 4.69 4.26
N SER A 245 13.31 4.22 3.70
CA SER A 245 13.29 3.22 2.64
C SER A 245 13.68 1.89 3.24
N VAL A 246 12.78 0.92 3.09
CA VAL A 246 13.05 -0.47 3.46
C VAL A 246 12.96 -1.32 2.20
N GLY A 247 14.09 -1.89 1.80
CA GLY A 247 14.18 -2.92 0.78
C GLY A 247 13.88 -4.30 1.34
N LEU A 248 13.20 -5.12 0.55
CA LEU A 248 13.04 -6.54 0.82
C LEU A 248 13.43 -7.33 -0.42
N GLN A 249 14.26 -8.35 -0.22
CA GLN A 249 14.53 -9.37 -1.21
C GLN A 249 14.34 -10.75 -0.56
N LEU A 250 13.55 -11.59 -1.23
CA LEU A 250 13.34 -12.98 -0.87
C LEU A 250 14.04 -13.84 -1.93
N ASN A 251 14.92 -14.74 -1.52
CA ASN A 251 15.52 -15.70 -2.43
C ASN A 251 15.26 -17.12 -1.93
N TYR A 252 14.84 -17.97 -2.84
CA TYR A 252 14.69 -19.40 -2.64
C TYR A 252 15.37 -20.11 -3.79
N LYS A 253 16.30 -21.01 -3.48
CA LYS A 253 17.14 -21.65 -4.49
C LYS A 253 16.46 -22.87 -5.09
N ASP A 254 16.12 -23.83 -4.23
CA ASP A 254 15.57 -25.13 -4.63
C ASP A 254 15.04 -25.88 -3.39
N VAL A 255 14.39 -27.02 -3.61
CA VAL A 255 13.93 -27.94 -2.56
C VAL A 255 15.07 -28.29 -1.61
N GLY A 256 14.81 -28.20 -0.31
CA GLY A 256 15.77 -28.43 0.76
C GLY A 256 16.67 -27.23 1.11
N TYR A 257 16.62 -26.13 0.35
CA TYR A 257 17.31 -24.89 0.71
C TYR A 257 16.41 -23.97 1.56
N PRO A 258 16.98 -23.17 2.48
CA PRO A 258 16.22 -22.16 3.20
C PRO A 258 15.78 -21.02 2.28
N VAL A 259 14.73 -20.30 2.70
CA VAL A 259 14.39 -18.99 2.13
C VAL A 259 15.28 -17.95 2.81
N THR A 260 16.10 -17.24 2.03
CA THR A 260 16.86 -16.11 2.54
C THR A 260 16.07 -14.83 2.37
N VAL A 261 16.03 -14.03 3.43
CA VAL A 261 15.27 -12.79 3.54
C VAL A 261 16.27 -11.69 3.82
N TRP A 262 16.43 -10.82 2.83
CA TRP A 262 17.36 -9.72 2.85
C TRP A 262 16.56 -8.44 3.03
N ILE A 263 16.75 -7.78 4.16
CA ILE A 263 16.08 -6.52 4.47
C ILE A 263 17.14 -5.43 4.56
N GLU A 264 16.93 -4.34 3.84
CA GLU A 264 17.85 -3.21 3.84
C GLU A 264 17.12 -1.94 4.28
N GLU A 265 17.59 -1.31 5.34
CA GLU A 265 17.04 -0.08 5.90
C GLU A 265 18.16 0.92 6.11
N ASP A 266 18.11 2.05 5.42
CA ASP A 266 19.06 3.17 5.60
C ASP A 266 20.56 2.77 5.59
N GLY A 267 20.92 1.71 4.85
CA GLY A 267 22.27 1.17 4.78
C GLY A 267 22.60 0.06 5.78
N VAL A 268 21.69 -0.27 6.70
CA VAL A 268 21.76 -1.46 7.54
C VAL A 268 21.13 -2.62 6.79
N ILE A 269 21.89 -3.71 6.65
CA ILE A 269 21.43 -4.94 6.00
C ILE A 269 21.21 -6.00 7.07
N THR A 270 20.01 -6.58 7.06
CA THR A 270 19.63 -7.74 7.87
C THR A 270 19.43 -8.93 6.96
N ASP A 271 20.16 -10.01 7.23
CA ASP A 271 20.08 -11.28 6.51
C ASP A 271 19.46 -12.33 7.45
N CYS A 272 18.27 -12.82 7.09
CA CYS A 272 17.58 -13.88 7.81
C CYS A 272 17.49 -15.13 6.93
N SER A 273 17.70 -16.29 7.54
CA SER A 273 17.59 -17.59 6.85
C SER A 273 16.49 -18.42 7.48
N LEU A 274 15.38 -18.59 6.76
CA LEU A 274 14.23 -19.36 7.21
C LEU A 274 14.30 -20.78 6.64
N LYS A 275 14.31 -21.76 7.54
CA LYS A 275 14.25 -23.17 7.15
C LYS A 275 12.92 -23.46 6.46
N THR A 276 13.01 -24.19 5.35
CA THR A 276 11.85 -24.71 4.63
C THR A 276 11.49 -26.10 5.10
N GLN A 277 10.24 -26.47 4.91
CA GLN A 277 9.67 -27.80 5.18
C GLN A 277 8.99 -28.31 3.91
N GLU A 278 8.78 -29.61 3.84
CA GLU A 278 7.92 -30.20 2.82
C GLU A 278 6.48 -29.68 2.99
N PRO A 279 5.81 -29.26 1.90
CA PRO A 279 4.42 -28.82 1.95
C PRO A 279 3.47 -29.93 2.38
N ASP A 280 2.50 -29.59 3.23
CA ASP A 280 1.38 -30.50 3.50
C ASP A 280 0.41 -30.51 2.32
N GLU A 281 -0.35 -31.60 2.18
CA GLU A 281 -1.52 -31.63 1.28
C GLU A 281 -2.60 -30.68 1.81
N LEU A 282 -2.83 -29.59 1.07
CA LEU A 282 -3.87 -28.61 1.38
C LEU A 282 -5.20 -29.02 0.73
N LEU A 283 -6.30 -28.68 1.39
CA LEU A 283 -7.62 -28.79 0.77
C LEU A 283 -7.79 -27.73 -0.32
N ASP A 284 -8.41 -28.13 -1.43
CA ASP A 284 -8.72 -27.21 -2.53
C ASP A 284 -10.09 -26.56 -2.30
N PHE A 285 -10.15 -25.59 -1.40
CA PHE A 285 -11.34 -24.77 -1.22
C PHE A 285 -11.52 -23.84 -2.42
N ARG A 286 -12.52 -24.13 -3.26
CA ARG A 286 -12.89 -23.28 -4.41
C ARG A 286 -14.39 -23.11 -4.47
N MET A 287 -14.81 -21.87 -4.70
CA MET A 287 -16.19 -21.54 -5.04
C MET A 287 -16.25 -21.16 -6.51
N GLU A 288 -16.85 -22.02 -7.32
CA GLU A 288 -17.12 -21.72 -8.73
C GLU A 288 -18.23 -20.67 -8.84
N SER A 289 -18.20 -19.85 -9.89
CA SER A 289 -19.17 -18.75 -10.03
C SER A 289 -20.63 -19.24 -10.06
N ASP A 290 -20.84 -20.46 -10.55
CA ASP A 290 -22.15 -21.09 -10.64
C ASP A 290 -22.63 -21.68 -9.31
N SER A 291 -21.71 -22.04 -8.40
CA SER A 291 -22.04 -22.59 -7.08
C SER A 291 -22.36 -21.53 -6.03
N ILE A 292 -21.99 -20.27 -6.28
CA ILE A 292 -22.31 -19.15 -5.37
C ILE A 292 -23.82 -18.99 -5.26
N LEU A 293 -24.33 -19.20 -4.05
CA LEU A 293 -25.73 -19.05 -3.70
C LEU A 293 -26.03 -17.59 -3.36
N ASN A 294 -25.29 -17.03 -2.39
CA ASN A 294 -25.49 -15.67 -1.91
C ASN A 294 -24.14 -14.93 -1.90
N LYS A 295 -24.18 -13.64 -2.26
CA LYS A 295 -23.03 -12.74 -2.35
C LYS A 295 -23.38 -11.36 -1.83
N VAL A 296 -22.60 -10.88 -0.86
CA VAL A 296 -22.71 -9.52 -0.32
C VAL A 296 -21.34 -8.85 -0.42
N ILE A 297 -21.28 -7.64 -0.98
CA ILE A 297 -20.08 -6.80 -0.97
C ILE A 297 -20.35 -5.61 -0.07
N LEU A 298 -19.54 -5.45 0.95
CA LEU A 298 -19.65 -4.38 1.93
C LEU A 298 -18.31 -3.70 2.18
N HIS A 299 -18.39 -2.46 2.66
CA HIS A 299 -17.24 -1.74 3.20
C HIS A 299 -16.76 -2.43 4.48
N THR A 300 -15.45 -2.56 4.65
CA THR A 300 -14.87 -3.27 5.80
C THR A 300 -15.18 -2.62 7.15
N GLU A 301 -15.51 -1.33 7.13
CA GLU A 301 -15.92 -0.56 8.30
C GLU A 301 -17.20 -1.11 8.93
N LEU A 302 -18.22 -1.40 8.10
CA LEU A 302 -19.47 -1.99 8.56
C LEU A 302 -19.25 -3.37 9.20
N LEU A 303 -18.47 -4.24 8.55
CA LEU A 303 -18.22 -5.58 9.09
C LEU A 303 -17.43 -5.54 10.39
N ARG A 304 -16.47 -4.61 10.49
CA ARG A 304 -15.64 -4.44 11.68
C ARG A 304 -16.48 -4.03 12.87
N ASP A 305 -17.35 -3.04 12.69
CA ASP A 305 -18.21 -2.55 13.76
C ASP A 305 -19.14 -3.67 14.25
N ILE A 306 -19.72 -4.45 13.33
CA ILE A 306 -20.58 -5.59 13.68
C ILE A 306 -19.81 -6.68 14.44
N LEU A 307 -18.67 -7.11 13.91
CA LEU A 307 -17.89 -8.19 14.54
C LEU A 307 -17.26 -7.77 15.88
N SER A 308 -17.07 -6.47 16.13
CA SER A 308 -16.60 -5.97 17.43
C SER A 308 -17.65 -5.99 18.52
N GLU A 309 -18.94 -6.00 18.16
CA GLU A 309 -20.07 -6.07 19.12
C GLU A 309 -20.44 -7.50 19.52
N LEU A 310 -19.86 -8.51 18.85
CA LEU A 310 -20.15 -9.91 19.16
C LEU A 310 -19.52 -10.35 20.50
N ASP A 311 -20.27 -11.13 21.29
CA ASP A 311 -19.79 -11.71 22.54
C ASP A 311 -18.61 -12.65 22.27
N PRO A 312 -17.39 -12.38 22.80
CA PRO A 312 -16.23 -13.22 22.56
C PRO A 312 -16.33 -14.61 23.19
N THR A 313 -17.31 -14.85 24.07
CA THR A 313 -17.58 -16.16 24.69
C THR A 313 -18.43 -17.07 23.83
N THR A 314 -18.96 -16.59 22.71
CA THR A 314 -19.78 -17.41 21.80
C THR A 314 -18.94 -18.49 21.12
N GLU A 315 -19.49 -19.69 21.02
CA GLU A 315 -18.87 -20.83 20.33
C GLU A 315 -19.24 -20.83 18.84
N PHE A 316 -20.47 -20.42 18.52
CA PHE A 316 -21.05 -20.53 17.19
C PHE A 316 -21.59 -19.19 16.69
N ILE A 317 -21.50 -19.00 15.39
CA ILE A 317 -22.06 -17.86 14.69
C ILE A 317 -22.92 -18.35 13.54
N GLN A 318 -24.17 -17.91 13.53
CA GLN A 318 -25.16 -18.25 12.51
C GLN A 318 -25.31 -17.08 11.56
N LEU A 319 -25.22 -17.37 10.26
CA LEU A 319 -25.41 -16.40 9.18
C LEU A 319 -26.67 -16.77 8.40
N LEU A 320 -27.64 -15.85 8.35
CA LEU A 320 -28.83 -15.94 7.52
C LEU A 320 -28.70 -14.95 6.37
N LEU A 321 -28.78 -15.43 5.13
CA LEU A 321 -28.85 -14.62 3.92
C LEU A 321 -30.14 -14.94 3.17
N SER A 322 -30.96 -13.93 2.88
CA SER A 322 -32.29 -14.07 2.27
C SER A 322 -32.56 -12.95 1.26
N PRO A 323 -33.31 -13.23 0.16
CA PRO A 323 -33.83 -12.18 -0.72
C PRO A 323 -34.92 -11.32 -0.05
N ASN A 324 -35.51 -11.78 1.06
CA ASN A 324 -36.54 -11.06 1.81
C ASN A 324 -36.01 -10.64 3.19
N ALA A 325 -36.68 -9.68 3.83
CA ALA A 325 -36.38 -9.29 5.21
C ALA A 325 -36.31 -10.55 6.11
N PRO A 326 -35.25 -10.70 6.93
CA PRO A 326 -34.30 -9.66 7.38
C PRO A 326 -33.06 -9.45 6.48
N TYR A 327 -33.04 -10.02 5.28
CA TYR A 327 -31.96 -9.95 4.29
C TYR A 327 -30.63 -10.56 4.73
N PHE A 328 -29.91 -9.93 5.65
CA PHE A 328 -28.69 -10.49 6.22
C PHE A 328 -28.71 -10.32 7.73
N ARG A 329 -28.77 -11.45 8.44
CA ARG A 329 -28.74 -11.49 9.90
C ARG A 329 -27.55 -12.30 10.38
N ILE A 330 -26.84 -11.76 11.36
CA ILE A 330 -25.82 -12.45 12.15
C ILE A 330 -26.41 -12.74 13.52
N SER A 331 -26.31 -13.98 13.98
CA SER A 331 -26.84 -14.41 15.28
C SER A 331 -25.80 -15.20 16.05
N THR A 332 -25.67 -14.92 17.33
CA THR A 332 -24.74 -15.60 18.25
C THR A 332 -25.42 -15.82 19.59
N GLU A 333 -25.11 -16.93 20.25
CA GLU A 333 -25.52 -17.20 21.63
C GLU A 333 -24.27 -17.31 22.50
N GLY A 334 -24.17 -16.45 23.51
CA GLY A 334 -23.05 -16.40 24.44
C GLY A 334 -23.52 -16.44 25.89
N LEU A 335 -22.60 -16.29 26.84
CA LEU A 335 -22.95 -16.26 28.27
C LEU A 335 -23.84 -15.06 28.63
N ALA A 336 -23.72 -13.96 27.88
CA ALA A 336 -24.53 -12.75 28.06
C ALA A 336 -25.95 -12.87 27.46
N GLY A 337 -26.25 -13.97 26.77
CA GLY A 337 -27.51 -14.22 26.09
C GLY A 337 -27.39 -14.19 24.56
N GLU A 338 -28.54 -14.09 23.90
CA GLU A 338 -28.64 -14.07 22.45
C GLU A 338 -28.39 -12.67 21.88
N CYS A 339 -27.53 -12.57 20.87
CA CYS A 339 -27.31 -11.38 20.09
C CYS A 339 -27.78 -11.62 18.64
N ARG A 340 -28.57 -10.69 18.11
CA ARG A 340 -29.04 -10.71 16.72
C ARG A 340 -28.79 -9.34 16.09
N ILE A 341 -28.00 -9.34 15.02
CA ILE A 341 -27.64 -8.13 14.28
C ILE A 341 -28.17 -8.27 12.86
N GLU A 342 -29.01 -7.33 12.43
CA GLU A 342 -29.57 -7.29 11.07
C GLU A 342 -28.86 -6.19 10.27
N LEU A 343 -28.29 -6.56 9.12
CA LEU A 343 -27.61 -5.61 8.26
C LEU A 343 -28.62 -4.92 7.34
N PRO A 344 -28.53 -3.58 7.19
CA PRO A 344 -29.38 -2.85 6.28
C PRO A 344 -29.05 -3.22 4.83
N HIS A 345 -30.02 -3.74 4.06
CA HIS A 345 -29.81 -4.18 2.67
C HIS A 345 -29.51 -3.06 1.67
N ASP A 346 -29.87 -1.82 1.99
CA ASP A 346 -29.88 -0.63 1.12
C ASP A 346 -29.02 0.52 1.69
N SER A 347 -27.98 0.17 2.45
CA SER A 347 -27.02 1.14 3.00
C SER A 347 -25.94 1.53 2.00
N GLU A 348 -25.45 2.77 2.08
CA GLU A 348 -24.25 3.24 1.33
C GLU A 348 -22.99 2.40 1.62
N LEU A 349 -22.98 1.66 2.73
CA LEU A 349 -21.88 0.76 3.11
C LEU A 349 -22.00 -0.63 2.46
N ILE A 350 -23.06 -0.91 1.69
CA ILE A 350 -23.26 -2.13 0.92
C ILE A 350 -23.25 -1.80 -0.58
N ASP A 351 -22.22 -2.27 -1.29
CA ASP A 351 -22.10 -2.07 -2.74
C ASP A 351 -22.94 -3.06 -3.54
N THR A 352 -23.12 -4.28 -3.03
CA THR A 352 -23.80 -5.35 -3.76
C THR A 352 -24.47 -6.29 -2.77
N PHE A 353 -25.76 -6.55 -3.00
CA PHE A 353 -26.53 -7.55 -2.27
C PHE A 353 -27.21 -8.48 -3.27
N GLN A 354 -26.69 -9.69 -3.42
CA GLN A 354 -27.17 -10.70 -4.37
C GLN A 354 -27.48 -11.99 -3.62
N CYS A 355 -28.76 -12.21 -3.30
CA CYS A 355 -29.21 -13.46 -2.69
C CYS A 355 -30.13 -14.22 -3.65
N LYS A 356 -29.76 -15.46 -4.02
CA LYS A 356 -30.58 -16.31 -4.91
C LYS A 356 -31.65 -17.08 -4.14
N ALA A 357 -31.35 -17.50 -2.91
CA ALA A 357 -32.27 -18.22 -2.03
C ALA A 357 -31.98 -17.91 -0.57
N GLU A 358 -32.98 -18.09 0.28
CA GLU A 358 -32.80 -18.05 1.71
C GLU A 358 -31.95 -19.23 2.18
N ALA A 359 -30.87 -18.94 2.89
CA ALA A 359 -29.99 -19.95 3.47
C ALA A 359 -29.48 -19.51 4.84
N THR A 360 -29.42 -20.48 5.74
CA THR A 360 -28.92 -20.32 7.10
C THR A 360 -27.82 -21.34 7.33
N PHE A 361 -26.64 -20.88 7.74
CA PHE A 361 -25.51 -21.74 8.05
C PHE A 361 -24.87 -21.33 9.37
N CYS A 362 -24.43 -22.32 10.14
CA CYS A 362 -23.72 -22.14 11.39
C CYS A 362 -22.23 -22.43 11.21
N TYR A 363 -21.38 -21.65 11.87
CA TYR A 363 -19.91 -21.79 11.80
C TYR A 363 -19.33 -21.70 13.20
N GLN A 364 -18.16 -22.30 13.41
CA GLN A 364 -17.41 -22.06 14.64
C GLN A 364 -16.90 -20.61 14.65
N TYR A 365 -17.20 -19.86 15.71
CA TYR A 365 -16.78 -18.47 15.84
C TYR A 365 -15.25 -18.34 15.87
N SER A 366 -14.57 -19.33 16.46
CA SER A 366 -13.11 -19.46 16.47
C SER A 366 -12.50 -19.49 15.06
N HIS A 367 -13.21 -19.98 14.04
CA HIS A 367 -12.75 -20.02 12.65
C HIS A 367 -13.04 -18.72 11.89
N ILE A 368 -14.07 -17.96 12.27
CA ILE A 368 -14.35 -16.65 11.67
C ILE A 368 -13.47 -15.56 12.26
N LYS A 369 -13.14 -15.65 13.56
CA LYS A 369 -12.35 -14.64 14.27
C LYS A 369 -11.03 -14.27 13.57
N PRO A 370 -10.22 -15.19 13.02
CA PRO A 370 -9.01 -14.84 12.25
C PRO A 370 -9.28 -13.93 11.04
N ALA A 371 -10.42 -14.06 10.36
CA ALA A 371 -10.77 -13.25 9.20
C ALA A 371 -10.93 -11.75 9.56
N THR A 372 -11.23 -11.43 10.83
CA THR A 372 -11.30 -10.04 11.30
C THR A 372 -9.98 -9.29 11.15
N LYS A 373 -8.83 -9.97 11.15
CA LYS A 373 -7.50 -9.33 10.99
C LYS A 373 -7.38 -8.60 9.66
N ALA A 374 -7.97 -9.14 8.59
CA ALA A 374 -7.94 -8.56 7.25
C ALA A 374 -8.73 -7.23 7.15
N LEU A 375 -9.70 -7.00 8.06
CA LEU A 375 -10.50 -5.76 8.09
C LEU A 375 -9.65 -4.51 8.40
N SER A 376 -8.46 -4.69 8.97
CA SER A 376 -7.55 -3.59 9.31
C SER A 376 -6.80 -3.02 8.09
N CYS A 377 -6.66 -3.81 7.01
CA CYS A 377 -5.92 -3.42 5.82
C CYS A 377 -6.76 -3.39 4.53
N ALA A 378 -7.90 -4.07 4.51
CA ALA A 378 -8.76 -4.13 3.34
C ALA A 378 -9.77 -2.97 3.29
N ASN A 379 -10.16 -2.56 2.08
CA ASN A 379 -11.15 -1.51 1.88
C ASN A 379 -12.57 -2.07 1.70
N LYS A 380 -12.68 -3.21 1.03
CA LYS A 380 -13.95 -3.90 0.74
C LYS A 380 -13.80 -5.38 1.04
N VAL A 381 -14.90 -6.01 1.43
CA VAL A 381 -15.00 -7.45 1.61
C VAL A 381 -16.20 -7.97 0.84
N SER A 382 -15.97 -9.03 0.05
CA SER A 382 -17.03 -9.83 -0.55
C SER A 382 -17.24 -11.07 0.32
N LEU A 383 -18.42 -11.19 0.91
CA LEU A 383 -18.88 -12.38 1.60
C LEU A 383 -19.68 -13.24 0.61
N LYS A 384 -19.31 -14.50 0.45
CA LYS A 384 -19.99 -15.46 -0.43
C LYS A 384 -20.32 -16.73 0.33
N THR A 385 -21.47 -17.33 0.04
CA THR A 385 -21.83 -18.67 0.48
C THR A 385 -22.27 -19.50 -0.72
N ASP A 386 -21.96 -20.79 -0.73
CA ASP A 386 -22.48 -21.73 -1.72
C ASP A 386 -23.69 -22.51 -1.15
N LYS A 387 -24.18 -23.46 -1.94
CA LYS A 387 -25.29 -24.34 -1.58
C LYS A 387 -24.97 -25.31 -0.44
N ASP A 388 -23.69 -25.62 -0.24
CA ASP A 388 -23.21 -26.59 0.74
C ASP A 388 -22.79 -25.89 2.05
N GLY A 389 -22.84 -24.55 2.08
CA GLY A 389 -22.57 -23.72 3.23
C GLY A 389 -21.11 -23.31 3.39
N LEU A 390 -20.25 -23.52 2.38
CA LEU A 390 -18.88 -23.01 2.43
C LEU A 390 -18.92 -21.47 2.39
N LEU A 391 -18.36 -20.86 3.42
CA LEU A 391 -18.26 -19.41 3.54
C LEU A 391 -16.93 -18.91 3.02
N CYS A 392 -16.96 -17.91 2.14
CA CYS A 392 -15.77 -17.22 1.66
C CYS A 392 -15.82 -15.73 2.01
N PHE A 393 -14.80 -15.25 2.72
CA PHE A 393 -14.49 -13.82 2.83
C PHE A 393 -13.36 -13.48 1.87
N GLN A 394 -13.65 -12.66 0.85
CA GLN A 394 -12.65 -12.15 -0.08
C GLN A 394 -12.43 -10.66 0.17
N TYR A 395 -11.30 -10.35 0.79
CA TYR A 395 -10.87 -9.00 1.14
C TYR A 395 -10.03 -8.40 0.02
N MET A 396 -10.37 -7.17 -0.34
CA MET A 396 -9.64 -6.38 -1.34
C MET A 396 -8.70 -5.40 -0.65
N VAL A 397 -7.39 -5.59 -0.84
CA VAL A 397 -6.34 -4.75 -0.27
C VAL A 397 -5.68 -3.95 -1.39
N LYS A 398 -5.76 -2.62 -1.30
CA LYS A 398 -5.08 -1.72 -2.25
C LYS A 398 -3.60 -1.62 -1.89
N ALA A 399 -2.73 -2.07 -2.80
CA ALA A 399 -1.32 -1.76 -2.75
C ALA A 399 -1.07 -0.33 -3.31
N GLU A 400 0.16 0.14 -3.22
CA GLU A 400 0.53 1.41 -3.84
C GLU A 400 0.48 1.30 -5.37
N GLU A 401 0.43 2.45 -6.05
CA GLU A 401 0.30 2.54 -7.52
C GLU A 401 -1.01 1.96 -8.08
N GLY A 402 -1.99 1.64 -7.21
CA GLY A 402 -3.31 1.15 -7.61
C GLY A 402 -3.37 -0.35 -7.89
N HIS A 403 -2.29 -1.09 -7.59
CA HIS A 403 -2.31 -2.55 -7.65
C HIS A 403 -3.22 -3.14 -6.57
N MET A 404 -3.79 -4.31 -6.85
CA MET A 404 -4.78 -4.96 -5.99
C MET A 404 -4.23 -6.29 -5.49
N CYS A 405 -4.17 -6.45 -4.18
CA CYS A 405 -3.91 -7.72 -3.51
C CYS A 405 -5.22 -8.26 -2.92
N TYR A 406 -5.25 -9.57 -2.67
CA TYR A 406 -6.43 -10.22 -2.13
C TYR A 406 -6.08 -11.10 -0.94
N ILE A 407 -6.96 -11.09 0.06
CA ILE A 407 -6.95 -12.10 1.13
C ILE A 407 -8.27 -12.87 1.03
N GLU A 408 -8.21 -14.19 1.02
CA GLU A 408 -9.38 -15.05 1.01
C GLU A 408 -9.40 -15.92 2.26
N TYR A 409 -10.53 -16.01 2.95
CA TYR A 409 -10.78 -16.99 4.00
C TYR A 409 -11.91 -17.89 3.57
N TYR A 410 -11.69 -19.20 3.63
CA TYR A 410 -12.70 -20.24 3.44
C TYR A 410 -12.99 -20.88 4.79
N VAL A 411 -14.27 -20.97 5.16
CA VAL A 411 -14.73 -21.53 6.44
C VAL A 411 -15.83 -22.54 6.16
N SER A 412 -15.62 -23.79 6.59
CA SER A 412 -16.61 -24.86 6.46
C SER A 412 -17.73 -24.66 7.48
N PRO A 413 -19.00 -24.93 7.11
CA PRO A 413 -20.11 -24.87 8.02
C PRO A 413 -20.05 -26.04 9.01
N ILE A 414 -20.74 -25.88 10.13
CA ILE A 414 -21.08 -26.97 11.03
C ILE A 414 -22.28 -27.67 10.44
N ILE A 415 -22.15 -28.97 10.24
CA ILE A 415 -23.24 -29.85 9.85
C ILE A 415 -23.69 -30.52 11.14
N ASP A 416 -24.92 -30.27 11.58
CA ASP A 416 -25.50 -31.04 12.67
C ASP A 416 -25.59 -32.50 12.21
N THR A 417 -24.87 -33.39 12.89
CA THR A 417 -24.89 -34.84 12.62
C THR A 417 -26.13 -35.53 13.17
N ASP A 418 -27.10 -34.77 13.68
CA ASP A 418 -28.30 -35.26 14.38
C ASP A 418 -29.59 -35.16 13.56
N GLU A 419 -29.51 -35.09 12.22
CA GLU A 419 -30.63 -35.40 11.31
C GLU A 419 -30.50 -36.76 10.61
#